data_AF-A0A2W6DFP7-F1
#
_entry.id   AF-A0A2W6DFP7-F1
#
_cell.length_a   1.000
_cell.length_b   1.000
_cell.length_c   1.000
_cell.angle_alpha   90.00
_cell.angle_beta   90.00
_cell.angle_gamma   90.00
#
_symmetry.space_group_name_H-M   'P 1'
#
loop_
_entity.id
_entity.type
_entity.pdbx_description
1 polymer ?
#
loop_
_entity_poly.entity_id
_entity_poly.type
_entity_poly.pdbx_seq_one_letter_code
_entity_poly.pdbx_strand_id
1 'polypeptide(L)'
;MRHFFQRLEHCDHRHRPRAYPRSRLLTAIIHRLGFIDSLFFRNGARHGFDGWLHTDFPSPALAFKDEELLATVAGAAKRALEADLGRALEPDEELSHLFDPNAWRKDDRKLLGLWRAPLATNLGRRNGTRELILDTVREHPDRLVVRTGALATRVVLNGERRAVAVEYVEGRHLYRADPSADGGGQLPPARRAAASAEVIVSAGAFNTPQLLKLSGIGPADELAQHGIEVKLDLPGVGENLQDRYEVGVVSRMTQDFTLLRGASWRAPAEGEKPDNFYSEWLGGEGPYTTNGVALAVIRNSGETELPDVFVFALPSYFKGYFPHYSSAITDQHDKFTWAVLKAHTDNRAGSVRLRSADPRDTPLVDFRYFDEGDGGPGDLDAVVDGVK
;
A
#
# COMPACT_ATOMS: atom_id res chain seq x y z
N MET A 1 -8.26 7.87 13.34
CA MET A 1 -7.39 7.88 12.14
C MET A 1 -7.65 9.04 11.16
N ARG A 2 -8.89 9.48 10.90
CA ARG A 2 -9.16 10.47 9.82
C ARG A 2 -8.64 11.89 10.08
N HIS A 3 -8.69 12.39 11.32
CA HIS A 3 -8.01 13.64 11.69
C HIS A 3 -6.50 13.57 11.54
N PHE A 4 -5.93 12.36 11.60
CA PHE A 4 -4.52 12.14 11.37
C PHE A 4 -4.20 12.16 9.87
N PHE A 5 -5.02 11.52 9.03
CA PHE A 5 -4.86 11.60 7.56
C PHE A 5 -4.88 13.05 7.06
N GLN A 6 -5.82 13.88 7.53
CA GLN A 6 -5.87 15.31 7.19
C GLN A 6 -4.59 16.08 7.56
N ARG A 7 -3.82 15.62 8.55
CA ARG A 7 -2.53 16.22 8.92
C ARG A 7 -1.36 15.67 8.11
N LEU A 8 -1.47 14.43 7.65
CA LEU A 8 -0.44 13.76 6.85
C LEU A 8 -0.50 14.18 5.38
N GLU A 9 -1.70 14.37 4.87
CA GLU A 9 -1.97 14.57 3.45
C GLU A 9 -1.56 15.95 2.97
N HIS A 10 -0.98 15.97 1.78
CA HIS A 10 -0.89 17.11 0.88
C HIS A 10 -1.70 16.77 -0.38
N CYS A 11 -2.95 17.23 -0.43
CA CYS A 11 -3.85 16.94 -1.53
C CYS A 11 -3.53 17.84 -2.73
N ASP A 12 -2.99 17.24 -3.80
CA ASP A 12 -2.60 17.95 -5.02
C ASP A 12 -3.73 17.99 -6.08
N HIS A 13 -4.72 17.11 -5.94
CA HIS A 13 -5.81 16.95 -6.91
C HIS A 13 -7.10 17.72 -6.57
N ARG A 14 -7.13 18.45 -5.44
CA ARG A 14 -8.25 19.35 -5.06
C ARG A 14 -7.74 20.75 -4.75
N HIS A 15 -8.61 21.74 -4.98
CA HIS A 15 -8.30 23.11 -4.59
C HIS A 15 -8.32 23.29 -3.08
N ARG A 16 -7.27 23.95 -2.55
CA ARG A 16 -7.23 24.40 -1.16
C ARG A 16 -8.41 25.36 -0.89
N PRO A 17 -9.22 25.11 0.15
CA PRO A 17 -10.29 26.02 0.55
C PRO A 17 -9.73 27.41 0.92
N ARG A 18 -10.42 28.44 0.45
CA ARG A 18 -10.10 29.84 0.74
C ARG A 18 -10.52 30.19 2.17
N ALA A 19 -9.79 31.11 2.78
CA ALA A 19 -10.22 31.70 4.05
C ALA A 19 -11.49 32.53 3.83
N TYR A 20 -12.44 32.46 4.78
CA TYR A 20 -13.62 33.32 4.75
C TYR A 20 -13.23 34.80 4.85
N PRO A 21 -14.00 35.71 4.23
CA PRO A 21 -13.81 37.13 4.41
C PRO A 21 -13.95 37.54 5.89
N ARG A 22 -13.22 38.60 6.29
CA ARG A 22 -13.35 39.16 7.64
C ARG A 22 -14.74 39.79 7.91
N SER A 23 -15.47 40.15 6.87
CA SER A 23 -16.82 40.74 6.98
C SER A 23 -17.87 39.69 7.32
N ARG A 24 -18.53 39.84 8.47
CA ARG A 24 -19.60 38.93 8.93
C ARG A 24 -20.79 38.90 7.97
N LEU A 25 -21.13 40.04 7.35
CA LEU A 25 -22.21 40.12 6.36
C LEU A 25 -21.87 39.31 5.11
N LEU A 26 -20.65 39.48 4.59
CA LEU A 26 -20.22 38.75 3.38
C LEU A 26 -20.11 37.24 3.65
N THR A 27 -19.61 36.84 4.82
CA THR A 27 -19.59 35.44 5.25
C THR A 27 -21.00 34.86 5.39
N ALA A 28 -21.95 35.61 5.95
CA ALA A 28 -23.35 35.17 6.01
C ALA A 28 -23.97 35.01 4.62
N ILE A 29 -23.66 35.91 3.68
CA ILE A 29 -24.08 35.79 2.27
C ILE A 29 -23.47 34.54 1.64
N ILE A 30 -22.17 34.29 1.83
CA ILE A 30 -21.49 33.09 1.32
C ILE A 30 -22.17 31.82 1.86
N HIS A 31 -22.43 31.72 3.16
CA HIS A 31 -23.13 30.57 3.73
C HIS A 31 -24.53 30.37 3.16
N ARG A 32 -25.25 31.47 2.89
CA ARG A 32 -26.58 31.41 2.27
C ARG A 32 -26.50 30.99 0.80
N LEU A 33 -25.42 31.34 0.11
CA LEU A 33 -25.06 30.86 -1.22
C LEU A 33 -24.32 29.52 -1.11
N GLY A 34 -25.01 28.50 -0.56
CA GLY A 34 -24.41 27.22 -0.15
C GLY A 34 -23.53 26.52 -1.20
N PHE A 35 -23.80 26.72 -2.50
CA PHE A 35 -22.95 26.25 -3.59
C PHE A 35 -21.56 26.92 -3.61
N ILE A 36 -21.50 28.25 -3.48
CA ILE A 36 -20.25 29.03 -3.44
C ILE A 36 -19.44 28.65 -2.20
N ASP A 37 -20.12 28.52 -1.06
CA ASP A 37 -19.51 28.05 0.19
C ASP A 37 -18.86 26.66 0.00
N SER A 38 -19.61 25.70 -0.54
CA SER A 38 -19.10 24.34 -0.78
C SER A 38 -17.95 24.27 -1.77
N LEU A 39 -17.94 25.12 -2.80
CA LEU A 39 -16.94 25.06 -3.86
C LEU A 39 -15.61 25.72 -3.47
N PHE A 40 -15.66 26.80 -2.69
CA PHE A 40 -14.48 27.65 -2.46
C PHE A 40 -14.01 27.74 -1.01
N PHE A 41 -14.88 27.56 -0.02
CA PHE A 41 -14.53 27.89 1.37
C PHE A 41 -14.63 26.69 2.32
N ARG A 42 -15.54 25.76 2.06
CA ARG A 42 -15.78 24.61 2.93
C ARG A 42 -14.87 23.43 2.59
N ASN A 43 -14.07 22.97 3.55
CA ASN A 43 -13.35 21.69 3.44
C ASN A 43 -14.27 20.50 3.79
N GLY A 44 -15.34 20.28 3.02
CA GLY A 44 -16.31 19.21 3.31
C GLY A 44 -15.71 17.80 3.27
N ALA A 45 -14.77 17.58 2.34
CA ALA A 45 -14.06 16.32 2.16
C ALA A 45 -12.89 16.11 3.15
N ARG A 46 -12.55 17.12 3.96
CA ARG A 46 -11.53 17.06 5.02
C ARG A 46 -10.12 16.63 4.56
N HIS A 47 -9.72 17.02 3.36
CA HIS A 47 -8.34 16.81 2.90
C HIS A 47 -7.34 17.66 3.67
N GLY A 48 -6.11 17.15 3.76
CA GLY A 48 -4.93 17.89 4.17
C GLY A 48 -4.29 18.62 3.00
N PHE A 49 -3.68 19.78 3.26
CA PHE A 49 -2.97 20.56 2.23
C PHE A 49 -1.55 20.96 2.65
N ASP A 50 -1.15 20.61 3.87
CA ASP A 50 0.11 21.05 4.49
C ASP A 50 0.93 19.87 5.02
N GLY A 51 0.49 18.63 4.74
CA GLY A 51 1.20 17.43 5.12
C GLY A 51 2.38 17.11 4.20
N TRP A 52 3.04 15.98 4.46
CA TRP A 52 4.20 15.51 3.69
C TRP A 52 3.83 14.44 2.65
N LEU A 53 2.68 13.78 2.82
CA LEU A 53 2.22 12.71 1.93
C LEU A 53 1.42 13.32 0.79
N HIS A 54 2.08 13.53 -0.34
CA HIS A 54 1.45 14.02 -1.55
C HIS A 54 0.48 12.98 -2.12
N THR A 55 -0.77 13.39 -2.33
CA THR A 55 -1.82 12.56 -2.92
C THR A 55 -2.36 13.19 -4.19
N ASP A 56 -2.38 12.40 -5.26
CA ASP A 56 -2.85 12.82 -6.57
C ASP A 56 -3.63 11.69 -7.24
N PHE A 57 -4.13 11.94 -8.45
CA PHE A 57 -4.69 10.92 -9.32
C PHE A 57 -3.92 10.86 -10.64
N PRO A 58 -4.00 9.73 -11.38
CA PRO A 58 -3.45 9.66 -12.72
C PRO A 58 -4.00 10.79 -13.59
N SER A 59 -3.13 11.43 -14.38
CA SER A 59 -3.52 12.51 -15.28
C SER A 59 -4.61 12.03 -16.25
N PRO A 60 -5.72 12.78 -16.41
CA PRO A 60 -6.73 12.47 -17.42
C PRO A 60 -6.17 12.40 -18.84
N ALA A 61 -5.04 13.09 -19.11
CA ALA A 61 -4.38 13.05 -20.40
C ALA A 61 -3.89 11.65 -20.81
N LEU A 62 -3.65 10.77 -19.84
CA LEU A 62 -3.28 9.37 -20.08
C LEU A 62 -4.47 8.54 -20.56
N ALA A 63 -5.69 8.87 -20.10
CA ALA A 63 -6.89 8.18 -20.54
C ALA A 63 -7.22 8.46 -22.02
N PHE A 64 -6.87 9.64 -22.55
CA PHE A 64 -7.10 9.98 -23.96
C PHE A 64 -6.40 9.05 -24.96
N LYS A 65 -5.37 8.30 -24.56
CA LYS A 65 -4.68 7.35 -25.46
C LYS A 65 -5.49 6.08 -25.75
N ASP A 66 -6.41 5.70 -24.88
CA ASP A 66 -7.29 4.52 -25.02
C ASP A 66 -8.71 4.82 -24.49
N GLU A 67 -9.21 6.05 -24.70
CA GLU A 67 -10.43 6.58 -24.05
C GLU A 67 -11.67 5.72 -24.32
N GLU A 68 -11.88 5.31 -25.57
CA GLU A 68 -13.03 4.50 -25.97
C GLU A 68 -13.04 3.12 -25.29
N LEU A 69 -11.86 2.49 -25.17
CA LEU A 69 -11.70 1.20 -24.51
C LEU A 69 -11.93 1.33 -23.00
N LEU A 70 -11.35 2.35 -22.37
CA LEU A 70 -11.55 2.62 -20.95
C LEU A 70 -13.00 2.99 -20.63
N ALA A 71 -13.66 3.78 -21.48
CA ALA A 71 -15.08 4.11 -21.34
C ALA A 71 -15.96 2.86 -21.48
N THR A 72 -15.63 1.97 -22.42
CA THR A 72 -16.33 0.70 -22.61
C THR A 72 -16.17 -0.20 -21.39
N VAL A 73 -14.96 -0.33 -20.86
CA VAL A 73 -14.67 -1.10 -19.64
C VAL A 73 -15.41 -0.52 -18.43
N ALA A 74 -15.38 0.79 -18.24
CA ALA A 74 -16.10 1.45 -17.15
C ALA A 74 -17.62 1.26 -17.27
N GLY A 75 -18.18 1.39 -18.48
CA GLY A 75 -19.60 1.13 -18.74
C GLY A 75 -20.01 -0.33 -18.55
N ALA A 76 -19.11 -1.29 -18.84
CA ALA A 76 -19.34 -2.70 -18.55
C ALA A 76 -19.30 -2.98 -17.03
N ALA A 77 -18.31 -2.45 -16.33
CA ALA A 77 -18.18 -2.58 -14.88
C ALA A 77 -19.39 -1.97 -14.14
N LYS A 78 -19.85 -0.80 -14.58
CA LYS A 78 -21.07 -0.17 -14.06
C LYS A 78 -22.28 -1.09 -14.19
N ARG A 79 -22.53 -1.61 -15.40
CA ARG A 79 -23.68 -2.50 -15.66
C ARG A 79 -23.60 -3.79 -14.85
N ALA A 80 -22.41 -4.36 -14.70
CA ALA A 80 -22.22 -5.54 -13.86
C ALA A 80 -22.55 -5.25 -12.40
N LEU A 81 -22.08 -4.10 -11.88
CA LEU A 81 -22.36 -3.69 -10.51
C LEU A 81 -23.86 -3.40 -10.27
N GLU A 82 -24.55 -2.75 -11.21
CA GLU A 82 -26.01 -2.53 -11.12
C GLU A 82 -26.79 -3.85 -11.11
N ALA A 83 -26.36 -4.82 -11.93
CA ALA A 83 -26.98 -6.15 -11.96
C ALA A 83 -26.78 -6.89 -10.64
N ASP A 84 -25.57 -6.84 -10.06
CA ASP A 84 -25.21 -7.42 -8.77
C ASP A 84 -26.02 -6.83 -7.61
N LEU A 85 -26.16 -5.50 -7.59
CA LEU A 85 -26.94 -4.80 -6.58
C LEU A 85 -28.46 -5.00 -6.74
N GLY A 86 -28.92 -5.51 -7.88
CA GLY A 86 -30.34 -5.63 -8.22
C GLY A 86 -31.06 -4.28 -8.35
N ARG A 87 -30.31 -3.19 -8.52
CA ARG A 87 -30.84 -1.81 -8.65
C ARG A 87 -29.84 -0.92 -9.40
N ALA A 88 -30.33 0.20 -9.92
CA ALA A 88 -29.45 1.26 -10.42
C ALA A 88 -28.56 1.80 -9.28
N LEU A 89 -27.37 2.27 -9.65
CA LEU A 89 -26.50 2.97 -8.71
C LEU A 89 -27.15 4.28 -8.27
N GLU A 90 -27.10 4.55 -6.97
CA GLU A 90 -27.52 5.85 -6.45
C GLU A 90 -26.55 6.93 -6.94
N PRO A 91 -26.96 8.21 -7.02
CA PRO A 91 -26.08 9.30 -7.44
C PRO A 91 -24.77 9.36 -6.66
N ASP A 92 -24.72 9.01 -5.38
CA ASP A 92 -23.46 8.97 -4.61
C ASP A 92 -22.59 7.73 -4.87
N GLU A 93 -23.17 6.66 -5.41
CA GLU A 93 -22.48 5.44 -5.87
C GLU A 93 -22.08 5.51 -7.36
N GLU A 94 -22.77 6.34 -8.15
CA GLU A 94 -22.52 6.62 -9.57
C GLU A 94 -21.65 7.87 -9.78
N LEU A 95 -21.83 8.93 -8.98
CA LEU A 95 -21.01 10.16 -8.98
C LEU A 95 -19.89 10.12 -7.93
N SER A 96 -19.73 9.04 -7.15
CA SER A 96 -18.45 8.70 -6.50
C SER A 96 -17.32 8.52 -7.53
N HIS A 97 -17.72 8.22 -8.76
CA HIS A 97 -16.90 8.25 -9.97
C HIS A 97 -16.46 9.68 -10.36
N LEU A 98 -16.83 10.72 -9.59
CA LEU A 98 -16.21 12.06 -9.65
C LEU A 98 -15.13 12.26 -8.56
N PHE A 99 -14.57 11.14 -8.08
CA PHE A 99 -13.13 10.94 -7.87
C PHE A 99 -12.53 11.40 -6.57
N ASP A 100 -12.89 10.73 -5.47
CA ASP A 100 -11.95 10.61 -4.35
C ASP A 100 -12.33 9.54 -3.30
N PRO A 101 -11.64 8.39 -3.22
CA PRO A 101 -11.84 7.48 -2.10
C PRO A 101 -11.28 8.05 -0.78
N ASN A 102 -10.40 9.06 -0.81
CA ASN A 102 -9.84 9.69 0.38
C ASN A 102 -10.76 10.79 0.96
N ALA A 103 -11.77 11.24 0.21
CA ALA A 103 -12.72 12.24 0.70
C ALA A 103 -13.55 11.72 1.88
N TRP A 104 -13.69 12.57 2.91
CA TRP A 104 -14.50 12.25 4.08
C TRP A 104 -15.99 12.08 3.72
N ARG A 105 -16.56 10.98 4.22
CA ARG A 105 -17.99 10.66 4.16
C ARG A 105 -18.53 10.45 5.58
N LYS A 106 -19.81 10.74 5.76
CA LYS A 106 -20.51 10.51 7.04
C LYS A 106 -20.87 9.04 7.26
N ASP A 107 -21.00 8.26 6.19
CA ASP A 107 -21.28 6.82 6.24
C ASP A 107 -20.28 6.09 5.34
N ASP A 108 -19.43 5.27 5.95
CA ASP A 108 -18.39 4.50 5.26
C ASP A 108 -18.94 3.24 4.58
N ARG A 109 -20.19 2.86 4.89
CA ARG A 109 -20.93 1.81 4.17
C ARG A 109 -21.29 2.22 2.74
N LYS A 110 -21.06 3.49 2.38
CA LYS A 110 -21.28 4.08 1.05
C LYS A 110 -20.02 4.13 0.18
N LEU A 111 -19.13 3.14 0.34
CA LEU A 111 -17.96 3.02 -0.54
C LEU A 111 -18.23 2.15 -1.77
N LEU A 112 -19.43 1.59 -1.91
CA LEU A 112 -19.83 0.85 -3.12
C LEU A 112 -19.76 1.76 -4.35
N GLY A 113 -19.27 1.23 -5.48
CA GLY A 113 -19.21 1.96 -6.75
C GLY A 113 -17.86 1.87 -7.45
N LEU A 114 -17.72 2.64 -8.54
CA LEU A 114 -16.44 2.77 -9.23
C LEU A 114 -15.62 3.95 -8.69
N TRP A 115 -14.30 3.75 -8.64
CA TRP A 115 -13.34 4.66 -8.05
C TRP A 115 -12.13 4.87 -8.94
N ARG A 116 -11.53 6.07 -8.86
CA ARG A 116 -10.13 6.27 -9.25
C ARG A 116 -9.22 5.78 -8.13
N ALA A 117 -8.15 5.11 -8.52
CA ALA A 117 -7.09 4.76 -7.60
C ALA A 117 -6.22 6.00 -7.30
N PRO A 118 -6.15 6.45 -6.04
CA PRO A 118 -5.26 7.55 -5.67
C PRO A 118 -3.80 7.10 -5.74
N LEU A 119 -2.92 8.05 -6.03
CA LEU A 119 -1.48 7.89 -6.10
C LEU A 119 -0.83 8.65 -4.96
N ALA A 120 0.22 8.07 -4.39
CA ALA A 120 1.12 8.78 -3.49
C ALA A 120 2.32 9.31 -4.31
N THR A 121 2.13 10.47 -4.92
CA THR A 121 3.09 11.05 -5.87
C THR A 121 3.22 12.56 -5.71
N ASN A 122 4.43 13.07 -5.85
CA ASN A 122 4.73 14.50 -5.94
C ASN A 122 5.38 14.77 -7.31
N LEU A 123 4.73 15.59 -8.14
CA LEU A 123 5.18 15.91 -9.51
C LEU A 123 5.53 14.65 -10.33
N GLY A 124 4.61 13.67 -10.35
CA GLY A 124 4.75 12.43 -11.11
C GLY A 124 5.77 11.42 -10.55
N ARG A 125 6.37 11.71 -9.39
CA ARG A 125 7.34 10.82 -8.73
C ARG A 125 6.73 10.23 -7.48
N ARG A 126 7.01 8.95 -7.20
CA ARG A 126 6.60 8.29 -5.95
C ARG A 126 7.03 9.14 -4.74
N ASN A 127 6.10 9.38 -3.83
CA ASN A 127 6.32 10.06 -2.57
C ASN A 127 5.85 9.16 -1.42
N GLY A 128 6.67 9.01 -0.39
CA GLY A 128 6.31 8.23 0.78
C GLY A 128 7.21 8.49 1.98
N THR A 129 7.16 7.59 2.96
CA THR A 129 7.89 7.71 4.23
C THR A 129 9.40 7.87 4.03
N ARG A 130 9.95 7.33 2.93
CA ARG A 130 11.37 7.51 2.58
C ARG A 130 11.73 8.98 2.42
N GLU A 131 10.95 9.72 1.62
CA GLU A 131 11.17 11.15 1.37
C GLU A 131 11.03 11.93 2.67
N LEU A 132 10.00 11.66 3.48
CA LEU A 132 9.84 12.28 4.80
C LEU A 132 11.08 12.08 5.69
N ILE A 133 11.61 10.85 5.77
CA ILE A 133 12.80 10.56 6.59
C ILE A 133 14.01 11.35 6.08
N LEU A 134 14.22 11.38 4.76
CA LEU A 134 15.35 12.11 4.17
C LEU A 134 15.23 13.62 4.40
N ASP A 135 14.02 14.17 4.25
CA ASP A 135 13.73 15.58 4.49
C ASP A 135 13.99 15.92 5.96
N THR A 136 13.51 15.09 6.88
CA THR A 136 13.74 15.25 8.33
C THR A 136 15.23 15.19 8.69
N VAL A 137 16.00 14.28 8.08
CA VAL A 137 17.46 14.22 8.27
C VAL A 137 18.14 15.50 7.78
N ARG A 138 17.70 16.06 6.65
CA ARG A 138 18.25 17.32 6.13
C ARG A 138 17.92 18.52 7.02
N GLU A 139 16.70 18.56 7.56
CA GLU A 139 16.24 19.64 8.44
C GLU A 139 16.83 19.54 9.86
N HIS A 140 17.10 18.32 10.33
CA HIS A 140 17.55 18.03 11.69
C HIS A 140 18.72 17.03 11.74
N PRO A 141 19.86 17.33 11.09
CA PRO A 141 20.97 16.38 10.94
C PRO A 141 21.62 15.99 12.27
N ASP A 142 21.51 16.85 13.29
CA ASP A 142 22.01 16.67 14.65
C ASP A 142 21.03 15.96 15.59
N ARG A 143 19.80 15.65 15.14
CA ARG A 143 18.77 14.98 15.96
C ARG A 143 18.31 13.64 15.40
N LEU A 144 18.41 13.42 14.09
CA LEU A 144 18.01 12.17 13.45
C LEU A 144 19.19 11.53 12.72
N VAL A 145 19.61 10.36 13.22
CA VAL A 145 20.64 9.55 12.59
C VAL A 145 19.98 8.38 11.86
N VAL A 146 20.15 8.31 10.54
CA VAL A 146 19.72 7.18 9.72
C VAL A 146 20.93 6.32 9.38
N ARG A 147 20.82 5.00 9.63
CA ARG A 147 21.85 4.00 9.34
C ARG A 147 21.26 2.97 8.38
N THR A 148 21.76 2.92 7.15
CA THR A 148 21.43 1.88 6.15
C THR A 148 22.53 0.83 6.10
N GLY A 149 22.23 -0.38 5.64
CA GLY A 149 23.20 -1.49 5.69
C GLY A 149 23.51 -1.88 7.14
N ALA A 150 22.51 -1.75 8.02
CA ALA A 150 22.58 -2.12 9.42
C ALA A 150 21.42 -3.09 9.71
N LEU A 151 21.73 -4.36 9.96
CA LEU A 151 20.74 -5.39 10.29
C LEU A 151 20.61 -5.48 11.81
N ALA A 152 19.46 -5.09 12.37
CA ALA A 152 19.16 -5.30 13.78
C ALA A 152 19.07 -6.80 14.07
N THR A 153 19.79 -7.26 15.09
CA THR A 153 19.89 -8.67 15.45
C THR A 153 19.22 -8.99 16.77
N ARG A 154 19.15 -8.00 17.68
CA ARG A 154 18.57 -8.20 19.02
C ARG A 154 18.14 -6.90 19.68
N VAL A 155 17.05 -6.94 20.44
CA VAL A 155 16.70 -5.95 21.48
C VAL A 155 17.27 -6.40 22.81
N VAL A 156 18.06 -5.53 23.45
CA VAL A 156 18.71 -5.81 24.73
C VAL A 156 17.80 -5.35 25.87
N LEU A 157 17.43 -6.29 26.74
CA LEU A 157 16.68 -6.02 27.97
C LEU A 157 17.63 -5.98 29.18
N ASN A 158 17.33 -5.14 30.16
CA ASN A 158 17.94 -5.21 31.48
C ASN A 158 17.24 -6.27 32.36
N GLY A 159 17.69 -6.45 33.61
CA GLY A 159 17.10 -7.41 34.56
C GLY A 159 15.63 -7.15 34.91
N GLU A 160 15.14 -5.92 34.72
CA GLU A 160 13.74 -5.53 34.92
C GLU A 160 12.90 -5.62 33.64
N ARG A 161 13.45 -6.25 32.58
CA ARG A 161 12.83 -6.40 31.26
C ARG A 161 12.58 -5.08 30.51
N ARG A 162 13.28 -4.01 30.90
CA ARG A 162 13.29 -2.74 30.15
C ARG A 162 14.23 -2.86 28.95
N ALA A 163 13.77 -2.48 27.76
CA ALA A 163 14.63 -2.35 26.58
C ALA A 163 15.60 -1.18 26.76
N VAL A 164 16.90 -1.45 26.65
CA VAL A 164 17.99 -0.47 26.91
C VAL A 164 18.95 -0.29 25.75
N ALA A 165 18.89 -1.16 24.74
CA ALA A 165 19.68 -1.04 23.51
C ALA A 165 19.14 -1.92 22.39
N VAL A 166 19.66 -1.68 21.18
CA VAL A 166 19.56 -2.59 20.04
C VAL A 166 20.97 -3.02 19.65
N GLU A 167 21.16 -4.32 19.45
CA GLU A 167 22.33 -4.89 18.79
C GLU A 167 22.05 -4.98 17.28
N TYR A 168 23.05 -4.63 16.48
CA TYR A 168 22.97 -4.69 15.03
C TYR A 168 24.34 -5.02 14.44
N VAL A 169 24.36 -5.49 13.20
CA VAL A 169 25.58 -5.71 12.42
C VAL A 169 25.59 -4.82 11.19
N GLU A 170 26.76 -4.36 10.79
CA GLU A 170 26.92 -3.50 9.61
C GLU A 170 27.45 -4.27 8.42
N GLY A 171 26.84 -4.03 7.27
CA GLY A 171 27.17 -4.66 5.99
C GLY A 171 26.02 -4.49 5.01
N ARG A 172 26.36 -4.42 3.72
CA ARG A 172 25.37 -4.44 2.65
C ARG A 172 24.90 -5.87 2.42
N HIS A 173 23.64 -6.05 2.04
CA HIS A 173 23.11 -7.35 1.61
C HIS A 173 23.27 -8.47 2.66
N LEU A 174 23.27 -8.13 3.97
CA LEU A 174 23.46 -9.12 5.04
C LEU A 174 22.24 -10.04 5.22
N TYR A 175 21.04 -9.55 4.96
CA TYR A 175 19.81 -10.31 5.14
C TYR A 175 19.59 -11.23 3.93
N ARG A 176 19.39 -12.53 4.15
CA ARG A 176 19.31 -13.54 3.08
C ARG A 176 18.07 -13.42 2.19
N ALA A 177 17.13 -12.53 2.51
CA ALA A 177 16.05 -12.17 1.59
C ALA A 177 16.53 -11.25 0.45
N ASP A 178 17.69 -10.59 0.60
CA ASP A 178 18.27 -9.78 -0.46
C ASP A 178 18.78 -10.68 -1.60
N PRO A 179 18.37 -10.47 -2.86
CA PRO A 179 18.86 -11.25 -4.00
C PRO A 179 20.38 -11.17 -4.21
N SER A 180 21.02 -10.13 -3.66
CA SER A 180 22.46 -9.92 -3.69
C SER A 180 23.15 -10.36 -2.40
N ALA A 181 22.47 -11.10 -1.52
CA ALA A 181 23.06 -11.58 -0.28
C ALA A 181 24.16 -12.61 -0.58
N ASP A 182 25.33 -12.40 0.02
CA ASP A 182 26.38 -13.41 0.02
C ASP A 182 25.92 -14.57 0.90
N GLY A 183 25.58 -15.71 0.28
CA GLY A 183 25.00 -16.89 0.93
C GLY A 183 25.90 -17.59 1.97
N GLY A 184 27.10 -17.07 2.24
CA GLY A 184 28.06 -17.63 3.19
C GLY A 184 28.98 -16.55 3.77
N GLY A 185 29.43 -16.77 5.01
CA GLY A 185 30.33 -15.87 5.72
C GLY A 185 29.99 -15.77 7.21
N GLN A 186 31.00 -15.48 8.03
CA GLN A 186 30.80 -15.23 9.46
C GLN A 186 30.00 -13.93 9.64
N LEU A 187 29.07 -13.92 10.59
CA LEU A 187 28.32 -12.71 10.92
C LEU A 187 29.31 -11.60 11.33
N PRO A 188 29.18 -10.36 10.82
CA PRO A 188 30.04 -9.28 11.24
C PRO A 188 29.96 -9.04 12.76
N PRO A 189 30.98 -8.44 13.37
CA PRO A 189 30.94 -8.09 14.78
C PRO A 189 29.72 -7.22 15.11
N ALA A 190 28.98 -7.58 16.16
CA ALA A 190 27.84 -6.81 16.61
C ALA A 190 28.26 -5.44 17.14
N ARG A 191 27.49 -4.43 16.78
CA ARG A 191 27.51 -3.08 17.35
C ARG A 191 26.29 -2.91 18.25
N ARG A 192 26.36 -1.92 19.14
CA ARG A 192 25.29 -1.63 20.10
C ARG A 192 24.89 -0.16 20.05
N ALA A 193 23.61 0.11 19.93
CA ALA A 193 23.01 1.43 20.08
C ALA A 193 22.20 1.48 21.38
N ALA A 194 22.67 2.25 22.37
CA ALA A 194 21.98 2.41 23.65
C ALA A 194 20.77 3.36 23.50
N ALA A 195 19.70 3.05 24.22
CA ALA A 195 18.49 3.86 24.26
C ALA A 195 18.24 4.35 25.70
N SER A 196 18.15 5.67 25.88
CA SER A 196 17.87 6.30 27.18
C SER A 196 16.37 6.37 27.50
N ALA A 197 15.54 6.48 26.48
CA ALA A 197 14.09 6.55 26.59
C ALA A 197 13.45 5.23 26.16
N GLU A 198 13.40 4.97 24.84
CA GLU A 198 12.57 3.94 24.25
C GLU A 198 13.28 3.22 23.09
N VAL A 199 12.84 1.98 22.82
CA VAL A 199 13.16 1.22 21.61
C VAL A 199 11.85 0.92 20.90
N ILE A 200 11.72 1.37 19.65
CA ILE A 200 10.54 1.12 18.81
C ILE A 200 10.93 0.11 17.74
N VAL A 201 10.22 -1.03 17.70
CA VAL A 201 10.43 -2.06 16.68
C VAL A 201 9.42 -1.85 15.55
N SER A 202 9.92 -1.62 14.33
CA SER A 202 9.10 -1.37 13.14
C SER A 202 9.63 -2.15 11.93
N ALA A 203 9.98 -3.43 12.14
CA ALA A 203 10.59 -4.28 11.13
C ALA A 203 9.57 -4.99 10.22
N GLY A 204 8.29 -4.59 10.24
CA GLY A 204 7.22 -5.21 9.46
C GLY A 204 6.73 -6.55 10.02
N ALA A 205 5.71 -7.13 9.38
CA ALA A 205 4.96 -8.28 9.88
C ALA A 205 5.81 -9.57 9.99
N PHE A 206 6.86 -9.72 9.18
CA PHE A 206 7.73 -10.90 9.22
C PHE A 206 8.94 -10.72 10.14
N ASN A 207 9.67 -9.60 10.02
CA ASN A 207 10.92 -9.45 10.76
C ASN A 207 10.74 -8.92 12.19
N THR A 208 9.60 -8.30 12.52
CA THR A 208 9.30 -7.91 13.92
C THR A 208 9.19 -9.13 14.85
N PRO A 209 8.34 -10.14 14.56
CA PRO A 209 8.30 -11.33 15.41
C PRO A 209 9.62 -12.09 15.40
N GLN A 210 10.34 -12.15 14.27
CA GLN A 210 11.69 -12.71 14.22
C GLN A 210 12.65 -12.00 15.19
N LEU A 211 12.74 -10.67 15.14
CA LEU A 211 13.62 -9.89 16.00
C LEU A 211 13.25 -10.05 17.48
N LEU A 212 11.96 -10.06 17.81
CA LEU A 212 11.51 -10.31 19.19
C LEU A 212 11.92 -11.70 19.66
N LYS A 213 11.70 -12.74 18.84
CA LYS A 213 12.09 -14.11 19.17
C LYS A 213 13.61 -14.23 19.37
N LEU A 214 14.43 -13.67 18.48
CA LEU A 214 15.90 -13.60 18.61
C LEU A 214 16.37 -12.81 19.84
N SER A 215 15.48 -11.99 20.42
CA SER A 215 15.70 -11.24 21.66
C SER A 215 15.28 -11.98 22.93
N GLY A 216 14.73 -13.19 22.79
CA GLY A 216 14.21 -13.99 23.88
C GLY A 216 12.76 -13.63 24.27
N ILE A 217 12.02 -12.98 23.37
CA ILE A 217 10.61 -12.60 23.55
C ILE A 217 9.76 -13.37 22.54
N GLY A 218 9.07 -14.41 22.97
CA GLY A 218 8.27 -15.26 22.08
C GLY A 218 7.90 -16.61 22.71
N PRO A 219 7.37 -17.56 21.93
CA PRO A 219 6.95 -18.87 22.44
C PRO A 219 8.14 -19.65 23.01
N ALA A 220 8.10 -20.00 24.30
CA ALA A 220 9.22 -20.63 25.00
C ALA A 220 9.76 -21.89 24.30
N ASP A 221 8.88 -22.75 23.79
CA ASP A 221 9.26 -24.01 23.11
C ASP A 221 10.05 -23.75 21.82
N GLU A 222 9.64 -22.78 21.01
CA GLU A 222 10.33 -22.41 19.77
C GLU A 222 11.69 -21.78 20.08
N LEU A 223 11.76 -20.90 21.09
CA LEU A 223 13.02 -20.29 21.51
C LEU A 223 14.02 -21.34 22.00
N ALA A 224 13.56 -22.30 22.80
CA ALA A 224 14.39 -23.40 23.30
C ALA A 224 14.94 -24.28 22.17
N GLN A 225 14.14 -24.56 21.13
CA GLN A 225 14.57 -25.33 19.95
C GLN A 225 15.76 -24.68 19.21
N HIS A 226 15.87 -23.35 19.27
CA HIS A 226 16.96 -22.61 18.64
C HIS A 226 18.07 -22.20 19.63
N GLY A 227 18.04 -22.69 20.87
CA GLY A 227 19.03 -22.37 21.89
C GLY A 227 19.00 -20.91 22.35
N ILE A 228 17.84 -20.25 22.25
CA ILE A 228 17.65 -18.86 22.66
C ILE A 228 17.11 -18.83 24.10
N GLU A 229 17.74 -18.04 24.96
CA GLU A 229 17.26 -17.81 26.32
C GLU A 229 15.88 -17.15 26.32
N VAL A 230 14.93 -17.75 27.03
CA VAL A 230 13.57 -17.22 27.20
C VAL A 230 13.59 -16.12 28.26
N LYS A 231 13.47 -14.85 27.84
CA LYS A 231 13.36 -13.70 28.75
C LYS A 231 11.91 -13.38 29.08
N LEU A 232 11.03 -13.59 28.11
CA LEU A 232 9.60 -13.43 28.25
C LEU A 232 8.89 -14.41 27.31
N ASP A 233 8.16 -15.35 27.91
CA ASP A 233 7.30 -16.27 27.16
C ASP A 233 6.05 -15.54 26.70
N LEU A 234 5.97 -15.28 25.39
CA LEU A 234 4.82 -14.66 24.73
C LEU A 234 4.41 -15.52 23.53
N PRO A 235 3.51 -16.50 23.72
CA PRO A 235 3.16 -17.46 22.67
C PRO A 235 2.48 -16.81 21.44
N GLY A 236 1.92 -15.61 21.56
CA GLY A 236 1.33 -14.89 20.42
C GLY A 236 2.35 -14.24 19.48
N VAL A 237 3.64 -14.17 19.82
CA VAL A 237 4.64 -13.55 18.94
C VAL A 237 4.85 -14.42 17.70
N GLY A 238 4.49 -13.87 16.55
CA GLY A 238 4.58 -14.56 15.26
C GLY A 238 3.32 -15.34 14.89
N GLU A 239 2.27 -15.30 15.69
CA GLU A 239 0.97 -15.92 15.35
C GLU A 239 0.00 -14.88 14.77
N ASN A 240 -1.14 -15.33 14.25
CA ASN A 240 -2.19 -14.48 13.67
C ASN A 240 -1.65 -13.60 12.53
N LEU A 241 -0.80 -14.18 11.67
CA LEU A 241 -0.40 -13.54 10.42
C LEU A 241 -1.61 -13.49 9.49
N GLN A 242 -1.93 -12.30 9.02
CA GLN A 242 -3.03 -12.05 8.10
C GLN A 242 -2.50 -11.32 6.87
N ASP A 243 -3.19 -11.50 5.76
CA ASP A 243 -2.93 -10.81 4.51
C ASP A 243 -4.23 -10.70 3.71
N ARG A 244 -4.21 -9.97 2.61
CA ARG A 244 -5.35 -9.86 1.69
C ARG A 244 -5.13 -10.81 0.52
N TYR A 245 -6.11 -11.66 0.21
CA TYR A 245 -6.04 -12.52 -0.97
C TYR A 245 -6.24 -11.68 -2.23
N GLU A 246 -5.39 -11.92 -3.23
CA GLU A 246 -5.48 -11.27 -4.54
C GLU A 246 -5.51 -12.32 -5.65
N VAL A 247 -6.52 -12.24 -6.50
CA VAL A 247 -6.70 -13.15 -7.64
C VAL A 247 -6.83 -12.33 -8.92
N GLY A 248 -5.94 -12.59 -9.88
CA GLY A 248 -5.97 -11.94 -11.19
C GLY A 248 -6.81 -12.72 -12.21
N VAL A 249 -7.85 -12.08 -12.75
CA VAL A 249 -8.63 -12.57 -13.89
C VAL A 249 -8.14 -11.87 -15.15
N VAL A 250 -7.39 -12.61 -15.99
CA VAL A 250 -6.75 -12.06 -17.18
C VAL A 250 -7.56 -12.39 -18.43
N SER A 251 -7.96 -11.35 -19.16
CA SER A 251 -8.54 -11.44 -20.49
C SER A 251 -7.53 -11.06 -21.58
N ARG A 252 -7.58 -11.73 -22.72
CA ARG A 252 -6.91 -11.30 -23.95
C ARG A 252 -7.84 -10.35 -24.72
N MET A 253 -7.32 -9.18 -25.05
CA MET A 253 -7.97 -8.20 -25.91
C MET A 253 -7.70 -8.51 -27.39
N THR A 254 -8.54 -8.00 -28.28
CA THR A 254 -8.39 -8.19 -29.73
C THR A 254 -7.29 -7.31 -30.34
N GLN A 255 -6.82 -6.30 -29.60
CA GLN A 255 -5.79 -5.35 -29.99
C GLN A 255 -4.91 -5.00 -28.79
N ASP A 256 -3.70 -4.54 -29.05
CA ASP A 256 -2.78 -4.02 -28.04
C ASP A 256 -3.28 -2.67 -27.49
N PHE A 257 -3.05 -2.42 -26.20
CA PHE A 257 -3.24 -1.11 -25.58
C PHE A 257 -2.23 -0.09 -26.13
N THR A 258 -2.72 1.05 -26.62
CA THR A 258 -1.87 2.09 -27.20
C THR A 258 -0.98 2.75 -26.15
N LEU A 259 -1.48 2.88 -24.92
CA LEU A 259 -0.77 3.42 -23.76
C LEU A 259 0.57 2.71 -23.48
N LEU A 260 0.67 1.42 -23.83
CA LEU A 260 1.85 0.59 -23.54
C LEU A 260 2.87 0.55 -24.68
N ARG A 261 2.49 0.99 -25.89
CA ARG A 261 3.31 0.80 -27.08
C ARG A 261 4.60 1.64 -27.02
N GLY A 262 5.75 0.98 -27.13
CA GLY A 262 7.06 1.63 -27.18
C GLY A 262 7.66 1.96 -25.81
N ALA A 263 7.04 1.50 -24.72
CA ALA A 263 7.57 1.65 -23.37
C ALA A 263 8.64 0.59 -23.08
N SER A 264 9.78 1.02 -22.55
CA SER A 264 10.83 0.11 -22.07
C SER A 264 10.63 -0.33 -20.62
N TRP A 265 9.87 0.44 -19.84
CA TRP A 265 9.58 0.25 -18.41
C TRP A 265 10.83 0.12 -17.53
N ARG A 266 11.93 0.73 -17.96
CA ARG A 266 13.20 0.74 -17.24
C ARG A 266 13.90 2.07 -17.39
N ALA A 267 14.89 2.31 -16.52
CA ALA A 267 15.84 3.37 -16.76
C ALA A 267 16.72 3.03 -17.98
N PRO A 268 17.14 4.03 -18.78
CA PRO A 268 18.12 3.82 -19.83
C PRO A 268 19.44 3.32 -19.24
N ALA A 269 20.11 2.40 -19.93
CA ALA A 269 21.47 2.00 -19.59
C ALA A 269 22.47 3.13 -19.89
N GLU A 270 23.70 3.00 -19.38
CA GLU A 270 24.76 3.96 -19.68
C GLU A 270 25.00 4.06 -21.21
N GLY A 271 24.90 5.27 -21.75
CA GLY A 271 25.02 5.54 -23.19
C GLY A 271 23.75 5.30 -24.01
N GLU A 272 22.67 4.79 -23.41
CA GLU A 272 21.40 4.59 -24.09
C GLU A 272 20.54 5.86 -24.08
N LYS A 273 19.83 6.13 -25.18
CA LYS A 273 18.83 7.21 -25.22
C LYS A 273 17.57 6.77 -24.44
N PRO A 274 17.00 7.61 -23.56
CA PRO A 274 15.73 7.30 -22.92
C PRO A 274 14.62 7.16 -23.97
N ASP A 275 13.64 6.30 -23.69
CA ASP A 275 12.40 6.31 -24.47
C ASP A 275 11.59 7.60 -24.20
N ASN A 276 10.55 7.81 -24.99
CA ASN A 276 9.73 9.02 -24.90
C ASN A 276 9.00 9.12 -23.55
N PHE A 277 8.56 8.00 -22.97
CA PHE A 277 7.81 8.00 -21.71
C PHE A 277 8.71 8.28 -20.52
N TYR A 278 9.95 7.77 -20.53
CA TYR A 278 10.96 8.12 -19.55
C TYR A 278 11.28 9.62 -19.62
N SER A 279 11.38 10.16 -20.84
CA SER A 279 11.63 11.60 -21.04
C SER A 279 10.48 12.47 -20.52
N GLU A 280 9.23 12.10 -20.79
CA GLU A 280 8.03 12.76 -20.22
C GLU A 280 8.04 12.69 -18.68
N TRP A 281 8.39 11.54 -18.12
CA TRP A 281 8.42 11.31 -16.68
C TRP A 281 9.45 12.16 -15.93
N LEU A 282 10.58 12.47 -16.56
CA LEU A 282 11.53 13.44 -16.00
C LEU A 282 10.88 14.81 -15.76
N GLY A 283 9.92 15.19 -16.61
CA GLY A 283 9.08 16.38 -16.47
C GLY A 283 7.91 16.22 -15.49
N GLY A 284 7.67 15.01 -14.96
CA GLY A 284 6.53 14.71 -14.11
C GLY A 284 5.26 14.39 -14.90
N GLU A 285 5.38 14.03 -16.18
CA GLU A 285 4.27 13.75 -17.09
C GLU A 285 4.37 12.34 -17.68
N GLY A 286 3.34 11.94 -18.43
CA GLY A 286 3.36 10.69 -19.19
C GLY A 286 3.05 9.43 -18.38
N PRO A 287 2.98 8.26 -19.05
CA PRO A 287 2.48 7.01 -18.48
C PRO A 287 3.29 6.46 -17.30
N TYR A 288 4.54 6.87 -17.12
CA TYR A 288 5.40 6.39 -16.02
C TYR A 288 5.13 7.10 -14.69
N THR A 289 4.18 8.04 -14.66
CA THR A 289 3.75 8.74 -13.44
C THR A 289 2.64 8.01 -12.66
N THR A 290 2.10 6.92 -13.21
CA THR A 290 1.00 6.15 -12.62
C THR A 290 1.40 4.71 -12.27
N ASN A 291 0.62 4.07 -11.39
CA ASN A 291 0.74 2.65 -11.07
C ASN A 291 0.00 1.72 -12.06
N GLY A 292 -0.64 2.28 -13.08
CA GLY A 292 -1.34 1.54 -14.14
C GLY A 292 -2.78 1.13 -13.82
N VAL A 293 -3.30 1.44 -12.63
CA VAL A 293 -4.70 1.16 -12.29
C VAL A 293 -5.62 2.12 -13.05
N ALA A 294 -6.39 1.57 -13.97
CA ALA A 294 -7.30 2.35 -14.82
C ALA A 294 -8.65 2.62 -14.13
N LEU A 295 -9.13 1.65 -13.36
CA LEU A 295 -10.43 1.68 -12.71
C LEU A 295 -10.38 0.82 -11.45
N ALA A 296 -11.13 1.19 -10.42
CA ALA A 296 -11.40 0.34 -9.29
C ALA A 296 -12.90 0.23 -9.03
N VAL A 297 -13.31 -0.87 -8.42
CA VAL A 297 -14.67 -1.18 -7.98
C VAL A 297 -14.58 -1.60 -6.53
N ILE A 298 -15.43 -1.03 -5.69
CA ILE A 298 -15.63 -1.53 -4.33
C ILE A 298 -17.02 -2.14 -4.29
N ARG A 299 -17.12 -3.37 -3.81
CA ARG A 299 -18.38 -4.09 -3.65
C ARG A 299 -18.37 -5.01 -2.42
N ASN A 300 -19.51 -5.62 -2.15
CA ASN A 300 -19.64 -6.66 -1.13
C ASN A 300 -19.53 -8.03 -1.79
N SER A 301 -18.95 -9.01 -1.09
CA SER A 301 -19.27 -10.43 -1.35
C SER A 301 -20.46 -10.83 -0.50
N GLY A 302 -21.65 -10.90 -1.10
CA GLY A 302 -22.89 -11.24 -0.39
C GLY A 302 -23.35 -10.21 0.66
N GLU A 303 -23.94 -10.69 1.75
CA GLU A 303 -24.50 -9.84 2.83
C GLU A 303 -23.43 -9.50 3.89
N THR A 304 -22.60 -8.49 3.60
CA THR A 304 -21.53 -8.02 4.52
C THR A 304 -21.86 -6.65 5.11
N GLU A 305 -21.38 -6.38 6.34
CA GLU A 305 -21.61 -5.09 7.01
C GLU A 305 -20.82 -3.95 6.36
N LEU A 306 -19.60 -4.25 5.89
CA LEU A 306 -18.70 -3.33 5.20
C LEU A 306 -18.31 -3.91 3.84
N PRO A 307 -18.05 -3.05 2.84
CA PRO A 307 -17.47 -3.50 1.58
C PRO A 307 -16.15 -4.23 1.78
N ASP A 308 -16.10 -5.44 1.26
CA ASP A 308 -15.03 -6.38 1.52
C ASP A 308 -14.39 -6.95 0.25
N VAL A 309 -14.84 -6.51 -0.93
CA VAL A 309 -14.22 -6.83 -2.21
C VAL A 309 -13.76 -5.53 -2.88
N PHE A 310 -12.47 -5.48 -3.20
CA PHE A 310 -11.86 -4.43 -4.02
C PHE A 310 -11.39 -5.04 -5.33
N VAL A 311 -12.00 -4.65 -6.43
CA VAL A 311 -11.61 -5.08 -7.78
C VAL A 311 -10.93 -3.93 -8.48
N PHE A 312 -9.74 -4.12 -9.02
CA PHE A 312 -9.09 -3.07 -9.81
C PHE A 312 -8.60 -3.59 -11.15
N ALA A 313 -8.69 -2.71 -12.13
CA ALA A 313 -8.50 -3.00 -13.53
C ALA A 313 -7.14 -2.47 -14.00
N LEU A 314 -6.37 -3.35 -14.65
CA LEU A 314 -5.05 -3.06 -15.18
C LEU A 314 -5.02 -3.42 -16.67
N PRO A 315 -4.62 -2.52 -17.57
CA PRO A 315 -4.28 -2.89 -18.95
C PRO A 315 -2.90 -3.57 -18.97
N SER A 316 -2.75 -4.70 -18.26
CA SER A 316 -1.49 -5.44 -18.17
C SER A 316 -1.72 -6.93 -17.91
N TYR A 317 -0.67 -7.74 -18.04
CA TYR A 317 -0.69 -9.17 -17.71
C TYR A 317 -0.36 -9.43 -16.22
N PHE A 318 -1.30 -9.14 -15.32
CA PHE A 318 -1.10 -9.31 -13.89
C PHE A 318 -1.87 -10.53 -13.35
N LYS A 319 -1.16 -11.46 -12.70
CA LYS A 319 -1.76 -12.69 -12.15
C LYS A 319 -1.40 -12.91 -10.68
N GLY A 320 -1.07 -11.83 -9.98
CA GLY A 320 -0.52 -11.83 -8.63
C GLY A 320 1.01 -11.70 -8.60
N TYR A 321 1.56 -11.71 -7.38
CA TYR A 321 2.98 -11.50 -7.11
C TYR A 321 3.77 -12.80 -7.17
N PHE A 322 4.85 -12.81 -7.95
CA PHE A 322 5.81 -13.91 -8.07
C PHE A 322 7.17 -13.34 -8.50
N PRO A 323 8.30 -14.06 -8.34
CA PRO A 323 9.59 -13.58 -8.83
C PRO A 323 9.52 -13.16 -10.31
N HIS A 324 9.97 -11.94 -10.61
CA HIS A 324 9.93 -11.32 -11.96
C HIS A 324 8.54 -10.94 -12.50
N TYR A 325 7.49 -10.88 -11.66
CA TYR A 325 6.16 -10.44 -12.09
C TYR A 325 6.17 -9.07 -12.80
N SER A 326 7.03 -8.14 -12.36
CA SER A 326 7.11 -6.79 -12.91
C SER A 326 7.58 -6.74 -14.37
N SER A 327 8.35 -7.72 -14.83
CA SER A 327 8.68 -7.88 -16.26
C SER A 327 7.53 -8.52 -17.01
N ALA A 328 6.91 -9.55 -16.42
CA ALA A 328 5.80 -10.26 -17.05
C ALA A 328 4.59 -9.35 -17.35
N ILE A 329 4.31 -8.37 -16.48
CA ILE A 329 3.22 -7.40 -16.68
C ILE A 329 3.47 -6.47 -17.88
N THR A 330 4.73 -6.27 -18.29
CA THR A 330 5.11 -5.35 -19.37
C THR A 330 5.36 -6.03 -20.72
N ASP A 331 5.53 -7.36 -20.75
CA ASP A 331 5.91 -8.09 -21.97
C ASP A 331 4.75 -8.31 -22.95
N GLN A 332 3.50 -8.19 -22.47
CA GLN A 332 2.30 -8.43 -23.27
C GLN A 332 1.37 -7.21 -23.21
N HIS A 333 1.12 -6.62 -24.37
CA HIS A 333 0.30 -5.41 -24.49
C HIS A 333 -1.16 -5.70 -24.88
N ASP A 334 -1.54 -6.95 -25.11
CA ASP A 334 -2.91 -7.41 -25.46
C ASP A 334 -3.68 -7.92 -24.22
N LYS A 335 -3.20 -7.65 -23.00
CA LYS A 335 -3.76 -8.22 -21.76
C LYS A 335 -4.44 -7.17 -20.91
N PHE A 336 -5.56 -7.58 -20.35
CA PHE A 336 -6.29 -6.81 -19.35
C PHE A 336 -6.58 -7.70 -18.16
N THR A 337 -6.33 -7.18 -16.97
CA THR A 337 -6.50 -7.90 -15.72
C THR A 337 -7.55 -7.20 -14.86
N TRP A 338 -8.48 -7.98 -14.32
CA TRP A 338 -9.21 -7.63 -13.12
C TRP A 338 -8.56 -8.31 -11.93
N ALA A 339 -7.92 -7.54 -11.06
CA ALA A 339 -7.38 -8.03 -9.80
C ALA A 339 -8.48 -7.92 -8.74
N VAL A 340 -8.94 -9.07 -8.25
CA VAL A 340 -9.98 -9.21 -7.24
C VAL A 340 -9.30 -9.41 -5.89
N LEU A 341 -9.64 -8.56 -4.92
CA LEU A 341 -8.92 -8.54 -3.65
C LEU A 341 -9.89 -8.52 -2.46
N LYS A 342 -9.75 -9.50 -1.57
CA LYS A 342 -10.53 -9.57 -0.31
C LYS A 342 -9.97 -8.56 0.69
N ALA A 343 -10.78 -7.57 1.06
CA ALA A 343 -10.34 -6.46 1.91
C ALA A 343 -10.22 -6.83 3.38
N HIS A 344 -11.13 -7.68 3.85
CA HIS A 344 -11.23 -8.12 5.23
C HIS A 344 -11.21 -9.63 5.25
N THR A 345 -10.12 -10.23 5.70
CA THR A 345 -9.97 -11.68 5.78
C THR A 345 -10.31 -12.17 7.17
N ASP A 346 -11.02 -13.29 7.26
CA ASP A 346 -11.31 -13.93 8.54
C ASP A 346 -10.18 -14.85 9.02
N ASN A 347 -9.25 -15.23 8.13
CA ASN A 347 -8.09 -16.05 8.46
C ASN A 347 -7.20 -15.46 9.55
N ARG A 348 -6.98 -16.27 10.61
CA ARG A 348 -6.09 -16.00 11.75
C ARG A 348 -5.06 -17.10 11.98
N ALA A 349 -4.97 -18.09 11.09
CA ALA A 349 -4.15 -19.28 11.26
C ALA A 349 -2.69 -19.07 10.84
N GLY A 350 -2.39 -18.01 10.09
CA GLY A 350 -1.04 -17.73 9.63
C GLY A 350 -0.03 -17.54 10.76
N SER A 351 1.23 -17.89 10.50
CA SER A 351 2.33 -17.80 11.45
C SER A 351 3.68 -17.40 10.81
N VAL A 352 4.58 -16.90 11.65
CA VAL A 352 5.97 -16.54 11.34
C VAL A 352 6.87 -17.15 12.41
N ARG A 353 7.63 -18.18 12.03
CA ARG A 353 8.53 -18.92 12.92
C ARG A 353 9.99 -18.68 12.58
N LEU A 354 10.87 -18.83 13.57
CA LEU A 354 12.30 -18.86 13.36
C LEU A 354 12.67 -20.06 12.49
N ARG A 355 13.60 -19.82 11.56
CA ARG A 355 14.30 -20.88 10.84
C ARG A 355 15.55 -21.32 11.61
N SER A 356 16.24 -20.36 12.22
CA SER A 356 17.46 -20.55 13.00
C SER A 356 17.65 -19.37 13.97
N ALA A 357 18.72 -19.41 14.76
CA ALA A 357 19.18 -18.28 15.57
C ALA A 357 20.06 -17.27 14.79
N ASP A 358 20.35 -17.50 13.51
CA ASP A 358 21.08 -16.54 12.67
C ASP A 358 20.12 -15.44 12.20
N PRO A 359 20.33 -14.17 12.59
CA PRO A 359 19.43 -13.06 12.24
C PRO A 359 19.35 -12.79 10.73
N ARG A 360 20.27 -13.35 9.93
CA ARG A 360 20.27 -13.21 8.48
C ARG A 360 19.31 -14.16 7.78
N ASP A 361 18.94 -15.27 8.42
CA ASP A 361 18.01 -16.23 7.84
C ASP A 361 16.62 -15.66 7.70
N THR A 362 15.93 -15.96 6.60
CA THR A 362 14.53 -15.61 6.47
C THR A 362 13.69 -16.48 7.41
N PRO A 363 12.67 -15.91 8.08
CA PRO A 363 11.78 -16.71 8.90
C PRO A 363 11.00 -17.71 8.03
N LEU A 364 10.46 -18.73 8.68
CA LEU A 364 9.44 -19.60 8.09
C LEU A 364 8.11 -18.84 8.14
N VAL A 365 7.58 -18.44 6.98
CA VAL A 365 6.31 -17.73 6.86
C VAL A 365 5.29 -18.70 6.28
N ASP A 366 4.20 -18.90 6.99
CA ASP A 366 3.08 -19.72 6.55
C ASP A 366 1.79 -18.92 6.73
N PHE A 367 1.18 -18.49 5.63
CA PHE A 367 -0.05 -17.73 5.71
C PHE A 367 -1.29 -18.57 5.99
N ARG A 368 -1.23 -19.88 5.71
CA ARG A 368 -2.41 -20.78 5.76
C ARG A 368 -3.64 -20.15 5.08
N TYR A 369 -3.46 -19.67 3.85
CA TYR A 369 -4.55 -19.03 3.10
C TYR A 369 -5.76 -19.98 2.96
N PHE A 370 -6.97 -19.44 3.20
CA PHE A 370 -8.25 -20.18 3.19
C PHE A 370 -8.33 -21.33 4.22
N ASP A 371 -7.53 -21.23 5.28
CA ASP A 371 -7.62 -22.06 6.46
C ASP A 371 -7.94 -21.11 7.62
N GLU A 372 -9.20 -20.69 7.67
CA GLU A 372 -9.72 -19.62 8.52
C GLU A 372 -9.44 -19.84 10.02
N GLY A 373 -9.01 -21.06 10.38
CA GLY A 373 -8.74 -21.50 11.74
C GLY A 373 -9.98 -22.02 12.46
N ASP A 374 -11.15 -21.84 11.87
CA ASP A 374 -12.46 -22.34 12.34
C ASP A 374 -13.16 -23.28 11.34
N GLY A 375 -12.61 -23.46 10.12
CA GLY A 375 -13.03 -24.46 9.15
C GLY A 375 -14.17 -24.06 8.20
N GLY A 376 -14.54 -22.78 8.10
CA GLY A 376 -15.56 -22.31 7.15
C GLY A 376 -14.94 -21.66 5.89
N PRO A 377 -15.45 -21.90 4.66
CA PRO A 377 -14.84 -21.41 3.40
C PRO A 377 -15.06 -19.90 3.12
N GLY A 378 -15.31 -19.09 4.15
CA GLY A 378 -15.86 -17.74 4.00
C GLY A 378 -15.01 -16.82 3.13
N ASP A 379 -13.69 -16.87 3.29
CA ASP A 379 -12.79 -16.05 2.50
C ASP A 379 -12.69 -16.54 1.05
N LEU A 380 -12.69 -17.86 0.83
CA LEU A 380 -12.65 -18.45 -0.50
C LEU A 380 -13.92 -18.15 -1.29
N ASP A 381 -15.08 -18.35 -0.67
CA ASP A 381 -16.38 -18.09 -1.29
C ASP A 381 -16.51 -16.61 -1.69
N ALA A 382 -16.02 -15.69 -0.85
CA ALA A 382 -15.98 -14.26 -1.15
C ALA A 382 -15.11 -13.91 -2.36
N VAL A 383 -13.94 -14.54 -2.49
CA VAL A 383 -13.06 -14.33 -3.65
C VAL A 383 -13.68 -14.93 -4.91
N VAL A 384 -14.29 -16.11 -4.82
CA VAL A 384 -15.01 -16.75 -5.93
C VAL A 384 -16.19 -15.89 -6.39
N ASP A 385 -16.93 -15.30 -5.44
CA ASP A 385 -17.99 -14.35 -5.75
C ASP A 385 -17.42 -13.11 -6.46
N GLY A 386 -16.33 -12.54 -5.96
CA GLY A 386 -15.65 -11.39 -6.58
C GLY A 386 -15.15 -11.63 -8.01
N VAL A 387 -14.94 -12.88 -8.41
CA VAL A 387 -14.56 -13.28 -9.78
C VAL A 387 -15.76 -13.40 -10.71
N LYS A 388 -16.94 -13.77 -10.20
CA LYS A 388 -18.19 -13.86 -10.98
C LYS A 388 -18.70 -12.47 -11.31
#